data_AF-A0A7Y5NFB1-F1
#
_entry.id   AF-A0A7Y5NFB1-F1
#
_cell.length_a   1.000
_cell.length_b   1.000
_cell.length_c   1.000
_cell.angle_alpha   90.00
_cell.angle_beta   90.00
_cell.angle_gamma   90.00
#
_symmetry.space_group_name_H-M   'P 1'
#
loop_
_entity.id
_entity.type
_entity.pdbx_description
1 polymer ?
#
loop_
_entity_poly.entity_id
_entity_poly.type
_entity_poly.pdbx_seq_one_letter_code
_entity_poly.pdbx_strand_id
1 'polypeptide(L)'
;MLSRLRTTSWLHRDDLKLSLLHAFFVCLGVLILASLGCNSASIPTAPPPSGTSVLTTQDVQTLMAQAVEQAVRLNETINVAVVDREGNVLGVYNMNNAQVIIPASQALFGEIAKARTATYASSNQQAFSTLTGCFITRSHFPPAQSNTAAGPLYGVPFSSRSDSDIQPNGGPRPPLGPPQPPAPGQPGLTNIPGGVPVYKNGLLAGGLGISGGSDTFLQLNTINDRCAGVTKDEMIALGALGNYAPPANLRGDNVFLDGIQLLYSNQPAPPANFTFTFDSLATRGSIHASYPIRPTPPPNFPPQGYVTFADGSRDFSARGGQVLTASDVQQIITNAANRASNTRAAIRRPIGSAAQVFICVADLDGTILGMWRTPDATIFSYDVAAQKARTVVAFSDPNDGMGIILRTFLNVPNGAPLAASTRAIGFLSQRYFPPGIDQGTGPRTQPPEMGPLYTYVDGQFDFQYMRLLTPRPPFQNGIQIFAGGIPLYKNGVLAGGIGVSGDGVDQDDYIAAGGTKGFEAPANIRTDQFRYNNTVLPYIKFPRQPNLK
;
A
#
# COMPACT_ATOMS: atom_id res chain seq x y z
N MET A 1 -56.64 46.67 27.18
CA MET A 1 -57.28 47.79 26.46
C MET A 1 -56.32 48.24 25.36
N LEU A 2 -56.72 48.25 24.09
CA LEU A 2 -57.30 49.39 23.35
C LEU A 2 -56.32 50.58 23.28
N SER A 3 -56.00 51.17 22.10
CA SER A 3 -56.54 50.93 20.75
C SER A 3 -55.68 51.51 19.59
N ARG A 4 -55.74 50.84 18.43
CA ARG A 4 -56.05 51.35 17.05
C ARG A 4 -55.38 52.66 16.56
N LEU A 5 -54.54 52.61 15.51
CA LEU A 5 -54.87 52.69 14.05
C LEU A 5 -55.39 54.05 13.54
N ARG A 6 -54.69 54.62 12.53
CA ARG A 6 -55.20 55.05 11.19
C ARG A 6 -54.06 55.65 10.32
N THR A 7 -53.79 55.13 9.11
CA THR A 7 -54.23 55.56 7.74
C THR A 7 -53.74 56.97 7.32
N THR A 8 -53.54 57.38 6.05
CA THR A 8 -53.95 56.93 4.68
C THR A 8 -53.00 57.69 3.70
N SER A 9 -52.25 57.12 2.74
CA SER A 9 -52.59 56.50 1.43
C SER A 9 -52.63 57.45 0.21
N TRP A 10 -52.53 56.87 -1.00
CA TRP A 10 -52.70 57.42 -2.38
C TRP A 10 -51.46 57.89 -3.18
N LEU A 11 -51.24 57.21 -4.32
CA LEU A 11 -50.46 57.64 -5.50
C LEU A 11 -51.40 58.30 -6.51
N HIS A 12 -50.91 59.16 -7.40
CA HIS A 12 -51.32 59.37 -8.83
C HIS A 12 -50.55 60.59 -9.41
N ARG A 13 -50.26 60.73 -10.71
CA ARG A 13 -50.13 59.80 -11.87
C ARG A 13 -49.58 60.59 -13.09
N ASP A 14 -49.29 59.87 -14.20
CA ASP A 14 -49.34 60.33 -15.61
C ASP A 14 -48.36 61.43 -16.13
N ASP A 15 -47.97 61.49 -17.42
CA ASP A 15 -47.69 60.45 -18.46
C ASP A 15 -46.97 61.08 -19.69
N LEU A 16 -46.71 60.28 -20.74
CA LEU A 16 -46.33 60.61 -22.14
C LEU A 16 -44.85 61.02 -22.38
N LYS A 17 -44.15 60.51 -23.41
CA LYS A 17 -44.60 60.18 -24.79
C LYS A 17 -43.94 58.91 -25.40
N LEU A 18 -44.74 58.19 -26.21
CA LEU A 18 -44.52 57.56 -27.55
C LEU A 18 -43.08 57.14 -28.00
N SER A 19 -42.87 56.09 -28.81
CA SER A 19 -43.73 55.02 -29.38
C SER A 19 -42.81 53.97 -30.07
N LEU A 20 -43.15 52.67 -30.17
CA LEU A 20 -43.88 52.01 -31.29
C LEU A 20 -44.05 50.49 -31.02
N LEU A 21 -45.08 49.86 -31.62
CA LEU A 21 -45.34 48.42 -31.93
C LEU A 21 -44.65 47.30 -31.09
N HIS A 22 -45.30 46.31 -30.43
CA HIS A 22 -46.43 45.40 -30.77
C HIS A 22 -46.23 44.53 -32.04
N ALA A 23 -46.49 43.21 -32.09
CA ALA A 23 -46.80 42.14 -31.10
C ALA A 23 -46.42 40.77 -31.79
N PHE A 24 -46.72 39.51 -31.44
CA PHE A 24 -47.54 38.70 -30.48
C PHE A 24 -46.87 37.27 -30.44
N PHE A 25 -47.21 36.17 -29.74
CA PHE A 25 -48.22 35.67 -28.77
C PHE A 25 -47.44 34.76 -27.76
N VAL A 26 -47.70 34.68 -26.44
CA VAL A 26 -48.78 34.03 -25.66
C VAL A 26 -48.75 32.48 -25.60
N CYS A 27 -48.52 31.93 -24.38
CA CYS A 27 -48.65 30.53 -23.91
C CYS A 27 -47.76 29.46 -24.59
N LEU A 28 -47.11 28.50 -23.91
CA LEU A 28 -47.35 27.86 -22.59
C LEU A 28 -46.04 27.16 -22.10
N GLY A 29 -45.79 27.03 -20.79
CA GLY A 29 -45.05 25.86 -20.25
C GLY A 29 -43.88 26.05 -19.27
N VAL A 30 -44.07 25.48 -18.06
CA VAL A 30 -43.07 24.77 -17.21
C VAL A 30 -41.97 25.57 -16.47
N LEU A 31 -41.62 25.02 -15.31
CA LEU A 31 -40.68 25.48 -14.28
C LEU A 31 -39.26 25.79 -14.79
N ILE A 32 -38.62 26.79 -14.19
CA ILE A 32 -37.19 26.78 -13.90
C ILE A 32 -37.01 27.00 -12.39
N LEU A 33 -36.64 25.95 -11.67
CA LEU A 33 -36.18 26.01 -10.28
C LEU A 33 -34.67 25.79 -10.24
N ALA A 34 -33.97 26.60 -9.44
CA ALA A 34 -32.63 26.37 -8.88
C ALA A 34 -31.58 25.62 -9.74
N SER A 35 -30.72 26.38 -10.43
CA SER A 35 -29.42 25.90 -10.93
C SER A 35 -28.24 26.64 -10.25
N LEU A 36 -28.19 26.58 -8.91
CA LEU A 36 -26.96 26.89 -8.18
C LEU A 36 -25.89 25.85 -8.56
N GLY A 37 -24.94 26.26 -9.39
CA GLY A 37 -23.89 25.38 -9.89
C GLY A 37 -23.10 24.75 -8.75
N CYS A 38 -22.95 23.42 -8.79
CA CYS A 38 -22.11 22.72 -7.82
C CYS A 38 -20.65 23.14 -8.04
N ASN A 39 -20.06 23.80 -7.03
CA ASN A 39 -18.62 24.03 -7.00
C ASN A 39 -17.91 22.70 -6.71
N SER A 40 -17.71 21.91 -7.78
CA SER A 40 -16.89 20.71 -7.77
C SER A 40 -15.48 21.05 -7.31
N ALA A 41 -15.18 20.79 -6.03
CA ALA A 41 -13.87 21.06 -5.45
C ALA A 41 -12.80 20.28 -6.24
N SER A 42 -11.94 21.00 -6.96
CA SER A 42 -10.88 20.41 -7.76
C SER A 42 -9.86 19.72 -6.85
N ILE A 43 -9.63 18.42 -7.08
CA ILE A 43 -8.63 17.66 -6.33
C ILE A 43 -7.25 18.28 -6.59
N PRO A 44 -6.41 18.56 -5.57
CA PRO A 44 -5.14 19.25 -5.78
C PRO A 44 -4.21 18.50 -6.73
N THR A 45 -3.94 19.10 -7.89
CA THR A 45 -2.81 18.72 -8.74
C THR A 45 -1.55 19.37 -8.17
N ALA A 46 -0.63 18.55 -7.66
CA ALA A 46 0.71 19.01 -7.34
C ALA A 46 1.55 18.90 -8.62
N PRO A 47 2.52 19.81 -8.87
CA PRO A 47 3.49 19.59 -9.94
C PRO A 47 4.16 18.23 -9.73
N PRO A 48 4.14 17.30 -10.71
CA PRO A 48 4.81 16.02 -10.55
C PRO A 48 6.31 16.27 -10.36
N PRO A 49 7.01 15.51 -9.49
CA PRO A 49 8.45 15.63 -9.37
C PRO A 49 9.09 15.38 -10.74
N SER A 50 9.99 16.29 -11.13
CA SER A 50 10.33 16.53 -12.53
C SER A 50 11.21 15.43 -13.14
N GLY A 51 10.58 14.32 -13.51
CA GLY A 51 11.19 13.24 -14.29
C GLY A 51 10.63 11.87 -13.94
N THR A 52 10.25 11.12 -14.96
CA THR A 52 10.29 9.65 -14.94
C THR A 52 11.64 9.20 -15.49
N SER A 53 12.29 8.25 -14.84
CA SER A 53 13.53 7.64 -15.33
C SER A 53 13.23 6.24 -15.82
N VAL A 54 13.74 5.90 -17.01
CA VAL A 54 13.40 4.65 -17.70
C VAL A 54 14.65 3.86 -18.05
N LEU A 55 14.55 2.54 -17.92
CA LEU A 55 15.61 1.60 -18.25
C LEU A 55 15.50 1.22 -19.72
N THR A 56 16.59 1.40 -20.46
CA THR A 56 16.73 0.91 -21.83
C THR A 56 17.18 -0.54 -21.84
N THR A 57 17.10 -1.21 -22.99
CA THR A 57 17.75 -2.51 -23.23
C THR A 57 19.20 -2.54 -22.73
N GLN A 58 19.98 -1.48 -23.00
CA GLN A 58 21.38 -1.37 -22.57
C GLN A 58 21.52 -1.26 -21.05
N ASP A 59 20.62 -0.57 -20.35
CA ASP A 59 20.66 -0.49 -18.88
C ASP A 59 20.39 -1.86 -18.25
N VAL A 60 19.40 -2.60 -18.76
CA VAL A 60 19.06 -3.96 -18.32
C VAL A 60 20.22 -4.92 -18.55
N GLN A 61 20.81 -4.89 -19.75
CA GLN A 61 22.01 -5.66 -20.12
C GLN A 61 23.21 -5.35 -19.21
N THR A 62 23.39 -4.07 -18.86
CA THR A 62 24.50 -3.62 -17.99
C THR A 62 24.30 -4.13 -16.57
N LEU A 63 23.11 -3.97 -15.98
CA LEU A 63 22.77 -4.48 -14.64
C LEU A 63 22.93 -6.01 -14.53
N MET A 64 22.56 -6.75 -15.59
CA MET A 64 22.77 -8.21 -15.66
C MET A 64 24.26 -8.58 -15.68
N ALA A 65 25.07 -7.91 -16.50
CA ALA A 65 26.51 -8.17 -16.56
C ALA A 65 27.22 -7.84 -15.24
N GLN A 66 26.84 -6.72 -14.61
CA GLN A 66 27.34 -6.31 -13.30
C GLN A 66 26.99 -7.32 -12.20
N ALA A 67 25.76 -7.85 -12.19
CA ALA A 67 25.35 -8.89 -11.24
C ALA A 67 26.10 -10.21 -11.43
N VAL A 68 26.23 -10.70 -12.67
CA VAL A 68 26.98 -11.93 -12.95
C VAL A 68 28.47 -11.78 -12.64
N GLU A 69 29.07 -10.59 -12.85
CA GLU A 69 30.47 -10.36 -12.48
C GLU A 69 30.69 -10.39 -10.96
N GLN A 70 29.80 -9.80 -10.16
CA GLN A 70 29.88 -9.91 -8.70
C GLN A 70 29.63 -11.34 -8.21
N ALA A 71 28.71 -12.09 -8.84
CA ALA A 71 28.51 -13.51 -8.54
C ALA A 71 29.78 -14.34 -8.80
N VAL A 72 30.44 -14.13 -9.94
CA VAL A 72 31.70 -14.81 -10.28
C VAL A 72 32.82 -14.47 -9.29
N ARG A 73 32.91 -13.24 -8.80
CA ARG A 73 33.89 -12.83 -7.75
C ARG A 73 33.64 -13.51 -6.40
N LEU A 74 32.39 -13.88 -6.11
CA LEU A 74 31.99 -14.58 -4.88
C LEU A 74 31.89 -16.11 -5.06
N ASN A 75 32.24 -16.63 -6.25
CA ASN A 75 32.13 -18.04 -6.64
C ASN A 75 30.67 -18.58 -6.57
N GLU A 76 29.71 -17.78 -7.05
CA GLU A 76 28.29 -18.08 -7.03
C GLU A 76 27.67 -18.28 -8.42
N THR A 77 26.52 -18.96 -8.45
CA THR A 77 25.69 -19.18 -9.63
C THR A 77 24.25 -18.76 -9.33
N ILE A 78 23.76 -17.73 -10.01
CA ILE A 78 22.54 -17.01 -9.64
C ILE A 78 21.57 -16.80 -10.81
N ASN A 79 20.33 -16.46 -10.48
CA ASN A 79 19.39 -15.82 -11.40
C ASN A 79 19.27 -14.32 -11.08
N VAL A 80 19.11 -13.51 -12.12
CA VAL A 80 19.07 -12.04 -12.06
C VAL A 80 17.78 -11.56 -12.72
N ALA A 81 16.99 -10.75 -12.00
CA ALA A 81 15.85 -10.04 -12.59
C ALA A 81 16.02 -8.52 -12.53
N VAL A 82 15.64 -7.86 -13.62
CA VAL A 82 15.46 -6.40 -13.67
C VAL A 82 13.99 -6.11 -13.93
N VAL A 83 13.41 -5.19 -13.17
CA VAL A 83 12.03 -4.71 -13.34
C VAL A 83 11.99 -3.19 -13.47
N ASP A 84 10.97 -2.64 -14.13
CA ASP A 84 10.70 -1.19 -14.11
C ASP A 84 9.98 -0.76 -12.83
N ARG A 85 9.71 0.55 -12.72
CA ARG A 85 8.99 1.14 -11.58
C ARG A 85 7.61 0.52 -11.31
N GLU A 86 6.89 0.02 -12.32
CA GLU A 86 5.58 -0.62 -12.17
C GLU A 86 5.67 -2.15 -12.00
N GLY A 87 6.89 -2.69 -11.87
CA GLY A 87 7.14 -4.12 -11.63
C GLY A 87 6.99 -4.99 -12.87
N ASN A 88 6.94 -4.37 -14.05
CA ASN A 88 7.01 -5.09 -15.32
C ASN A 88 8.43 -5.66 -15.45
N VAL A 89 8.53 -6.97 -15.69
CA VAL A 89 9.82 -7.63 -15.88
C VAL A 89 10.45 -7.14 -17.18
N LEU A 90 11.66 -6.60 -17.09
CA LEU A 90 12.42 -6.08 -18.24
C LEU A 90 13.44 -7.08 -18.78
N GLY A 91 13.74 -8.11 -17.99
CA GLY A 91 14.50 -9.28 -18.41
C GLY A 91 14.87 -10.15 -17.22
N VAL A 92 15.05 -11.46 -17.46
CA VAL A 92 15.62 -12.38 -16.47
C VAL A 92 16.76 -13.18 -17.11
N TYR A 93 17.91 -13.23 -16.43
CA TYR A 93 19.09 -13.99 -16.83
C TYR A 93 19.38 -15.08 -15.78
N ASN A 94 19.55 -16.32 -16.23
CA ASN A 94 19.82 -17.47 -15.38
C ASN A 94 21.24 -17.97 -15.64
N MET A 95 22.10 -18.01 -14.63
CA MET A 95 23.42 -18.65 -14.76
C MET A 95 23.29 -20.17 -14.86
N ASN A 96 24.22 -20.78 -15.59
CA ASN A 96 24.40 -22.22 -15.63
C ASN A 96 24.60 -22.77 -14.20
N ASN A 97 23.81 -23.76 -13.82
CA ASN A 97 23.80 -24.41 -12.49
C ASN A 97 23.32 -23.53 -11.31
N ALA A 98 22.67 -22.38 -11.56
CA ALA A 98 22.06 -21.57 -10.51
C ALA A 98 21.03 -22.38 -9.68
N GLN A 99 21.04 -22.21 -8.36
CA GLN A 99 20.17 -23.00 -7.47
C GLN A 99 18.71 -22.51 -7.51
N VAL A 100 17.79 -23.46 -7.65
CA VAL A 100 16.34 -23.22 -7.59
C VAL A 100 15.87 -23.43 -6.14
N ILE A 101 15.39 -22.36 -5.48
CA ILE A 101 15.15 -22.33 -4.03
C ILE A 101 13.81 -23.02 -3.66
N ILE A 102 13.78 -24.35 -3.71
CA ILE A 102 12.66 -25.20 -3.24
C ILE A 102 12.33 -24.88 -1.77
N PRO A 103 11.06 -24.73 -1.34
CA PRO A 103 9.80 -25.17 -1.99
C PRO A 103 9.31 -24.34 -3.17
N ALA A 104 8.57 -24.96 -4.09
CA ALA A 104 8.05 -24.34 -5.32
C ALA A 104 7.19 -23.06 -5.11
N SER A 105 6.57 -22.90 -3.93
CA SER A 105 5.83 -21.69 -3.53
C SER A 105 6.73 -20.46 -3.27
N GLN A 106 8.05 -20.66 -3.17
CA GLN A 106 9.06 -19.60 -3.10
C GLN A 106 10.06 -19.66 -4.27
N ALA A 107 10.24 -20.85 -4.87
CA ALA A 107 11.35 -21.15 -5.77
C ALA A 107 11.35 -20.42 -7.10
N LEU A 108 10.18 -20.30 -7.76
CA LEU A 108 10.19 -20.23 -9.23
C LEU A 108 10.75 -18.92 -9.79
N PHE A 109 10.62 -17.81 -9.04
CA PHE A 109 11.12 -16.48 -9.42
C PHE A 109 11.51 -15.62 -8.20
N GLY A 110 12.37 -16.14 -7.31
CA GLY A 110 12.75 -15.42 -6.08
C GLY A 110 13.39 -14.05 -6.32
N GLU A 111 14.12 -13.92 -7.43
CA GLU A 111 14.77 -12.70 -7.91
C GLU A 111 13.79 -11.63 -8.41
N ILE A 112 12.76 -11.97 -9.20
CA ILE A 112 11.72 -10.99 -9.59
C ILE A 112 10.96 -10.50 -8.33
N ALA A 113 10.70 -11.36 -7.35
CA ALA A 113 10.05 -10.99 -6.09
C ALA A 113 10.82 -9.89 -5.34
N LYS A 114 12.15 -10.08 -5.26
CA LYS A 114 13.09 -9.18 -4.60
C LYS A 114 13.21 -7.85 -5.35
N ALA A 115 13.36 -7.90 -6.68
CA ALA A 115 13.42 -6.72 -7.54
C ALA A 115 12.17 -5.85 -7.39
N ARG A 116 10.98 -6.46 -7.43
CA ARG A 116 9.69 -5.78 -7.25
C ARG A 116 9.54 -5.18 -5.87
N THR A 117 9.90 -5.91 -4.82
CA THR A 117 9.77 -5.40 -3.44
C THR A 117 10.58 -4.11 -3.24
N ALA A 118 11.85 -4.12 -3.64
CA ALA A 118 12.71 -2.95 -3.50
C ALA A 118 12.22 -1.76 -4.35
N THR A 119 11.71 -2.04 -5.56
CA THR A 119 11.10 -1.02 -6.43
C THR A 119 9.85 -0.42 -5.81
N TYR A 120 8.88 -1.27 -5.44
CA TYR A 120 7.56 -0.87 -5.00
C TYR A 120 7.58 -0.07 -3.69
N ALA A 121 8.50 -0.40 -2.79
CA ALA A 121 8.71 0.30 -1.52
C ALA A 121 9.50 1.62 -1.66
N SER A 122 10.13 1.85 -2.80
CA SER A 122 10.94 3.05 -3.09
C SER A 122 10.14 4.13 -3.82
N SER A 123 10.70 5.34 -3.86
CA SER A 123 10.16 6.51 -4.56
C SER A 123 11.30 7.42 -5.04
N ASN A 124 11.00 8.58 -5.63
CA ASN A 124 12.03 9.60 -5.90
C ASN A 124 12.54 10.30 -4.61
N GLN A 125 11.99 9.95 -3.44
CA GLN A 125 12.28 10.57 -2.14
C GLN A 125 12.71 9.58 -1.03
N GLN A 126 12.65 8.25 -1.27
CA GLN A 126 13.29 7.25 -0.41
C GLN A 126 13.63 5.96 -1.18
N ALA A 127 14.72 5.30 -0.81
CA ALA A 127 15.23 4.07 -1.43
C ALA A 127 15.31 2.94 -0.40
N PHE A 128 14.49 1.91 -0.56
CA PHE A 128 14.37 0.76 0.35
C PHE A 128 14.75 -0.54 -0.34
N SER A 129 15.46 -1.41 0.38
CA SER A 129 15.85 -2.75 -0.07
C SER A 129 14.90 -3.82 0.49
N THR A 130 15.05 -5.08 0.08
CA THR A 130 14.35 -6.18 0.78
C THR A 130 14.84 -6.41 2.21
N LEU A 131 16.01 -5.89 2.60
CA LEU A 131 16.42 -5.84 4.00
C LEU A 131 15.66 -4.76 4.77
N THR A 132 15.35 -3.61 4.17
CA THR A 132 14.40 -2.66 4.76
C THR A 132 13.04 -3.31 4.96
N GLY A 133 12.55 -4.05 3.95
CA GLY A 133 11.34 -4.87 4.03
C GLY A 133 11.41 -5.96 5.10
N CYS A 134 12.56 -6.60 5.30
CA CYS A 134 12.81 -7.49 6.44
C CYS A 134 12.56 -6.76 7.76
N PHE A 135 13.23 -5.63 7.97
CA PHE A 135 13.27 -4.90 9.24
C PHE A 135 11.90 -4.39 9.69
N ILE A 136 11.09 -3.86 8.76
CA ILE A 136 9.78 -3.26 9.08
C ILE A 136 8.59 -4.23 9.12
N THR A 137 8.84 -5.56 9.01
CA THR A 137 7.80 -6.61 8.98
C THR A 137 7.89 -7.64 10.10
N ARG A 138 8.80 -7.46 11.07
CA ARG A 138 9.03 -8.40 12.18
C ARG A 138 8.05 -8.24 13.33
N SER A 139 7.99 -9.28 14.18
CA SER A 139 7.15 -9.32 15.38
C SER A 139 7.54 -8.25 16.43
N HIS A 140 8.74 -7.68 16.29
CA HIS A 140 9.37 -6.68 17.15
C HIS A 140 9.99 -5.56 16.30
N PHE A 141 10.02 -4.34 16.82
CA PHE A 141 10.55 -3.15 16.15
C PHE A 141 11.26 -2.23 17.16
N PRO A 142 12.61 -2.15 17.12
CA PRO A 142 13.48 -2.83 16.18
C PRO A 142 13.50 -4.37 16.41
N PRO A 143 13.81 -5.16 15.37
CA PRO A 143 14.01 -6.60 15.48
C PRO A 143 14.95 -7.00 16.62
N ALA A 144 14.78 -8.23 17.12
CA ALA A 144 15.48 -8.82 18.27
C ALA A 144 15.23 -8.17 19.66
N GLN A 145 14.45 -7.08 19.77
CA GLN A 145 14.17 -6.44 21.06
C GLN A 145 12.80 -6.85 21.63
N SER A 146 12.82 -7.69 22.66
CA SER A 146 11.62 -8.09 23.42
C SER A 146 10.89 -6.90 24.05
N ASN A 147 9.57 -7.01 24.15
CA ASN A 147 8.64 -5.99 24.65
C ASN A 147 8.68 -4.69 23.81
N THR A 148 8.78 -4.85 22.49
CA THR A 148 8.57 -3.77 21.51
C THR A 148 7.34 -4.09 20.63
N ALA A 149 6.72 -3.06 20.06
CA ALA A 149 5.64 -3.27 19.10
C ALA A 149 6.16 -3.92 17.81
N ALA A 150 5.29 -4.58 17.04
CA ALA A 150 5.67 -5.12 15.74
C ALA A 150 6.02 -4.02 14.71
N GLY A 151 6.73 -4.42 13.66
CA GLY A 151 7.12 -3.52 12.57
C GLY A 151 5.92 -2.83 11.90
N PRO A 152 6.06 -1.57 11.44
CA PRO A 152 4.92 -0.76 11.00
C PRO A 152 4.16 -1.35 9.80
N LEU A 153 4.80 -2.21 8.98
CA LEU A 153 4.18 -2.90 7.85
C LEU A 153 4.03 -4.42 8.11
N TYR A 154 3.86 -4.83 9.36
CA TYR A 154 3.57 -6.21 9.74
C TYR A 154 2.40 -6.79 8.91
N GLY A 155 2.67 -7.84 8.14
CA GLY A 155 1.70 -8.43 7.21
C GLY A 155 1.65 -7.82 5.80
N VAL A 156 2.60 -6.96 5.37
CA VAL A 156 2.67 -6.53 3.95
C VAL A 156 2.97 -7.66 2.93
N PRO A 157 3.59 -8.81 3.28
CA PRO A 157 3.68 -9.97 2.37
C PRO A 157 2.32 -10.62 2.03
N PHE A 158 1.21 -10.13 2.61
CA PHE A 158 -0.15 -10.53 2.23
C PHE A 158 -0.71 -9.71 1.06
N SER A 159 0.03 -8.73 0.55
CA SER A 159 -0.36 -7.82 -0.54
C SER A 159 0.40 -8.09 -1.86
N SER A 160 -0.06 -7.47 -2.94
CA SER A 160 0.45 -7.63 -4.32
C SER A 160 0.40 -9.08 -4.80
N ARG A 161 -0.80 -9.67 -4.74
CA ARG A 161 -1.03 -11.10 -5.02
C ARG A 161 -1.36 -11.42 -6.48
N SER A 162 -1.06 -12.62 -6.97
CA SER A 162 -1.30 -13.06 -8.36
C SER A 162 -2.78 -13.21 -8.68
N ASP A 163 -3.58 -13.46 -7.65
CA ASP A 163 -5.03 -13.45 -7.70
C ASP A 163 -5.63 -12.08 -7.32
N SER A 164 -4.82 -11.01 -7.19
CA SER A 164 -5.34 -9.67 -6.96
C SER A 164 -6.18 -9.21 -8.15
N ASP A 165 -7.45 -8.93 -7.87
CA ASP A 165 -8.37 -8.28 -8.79
C ASP A 165 -8.00 -6.81 -9.06
N ILE A 166 -7.02 -6.25 -8.35
CA ILE A 166 -6.55 -4.86 -8.45
C ILE A 166 -5.19 -4.75 -9.16
N GLN A 167 -4.19 -5.51 -8.71
CA GLN A 167 -2.79 -5.42 -9.13
C GLN A 167 -2.45 -6.56 -10.12
N PRO A 168 -2.52 -6.33 -11.45
CA PRO A 168 -2.31 -7.40 -12.44
C PRO A 168 -0.88 -7.98 -12.43
N ASN A 169 0.08 -7.24 -11.87
CA ASN A 169 1.46 -7.67 -11.71
C ASN A 169 1.74 -8.33 -10.33
N GLY A 170 0.76 -8.76 -9.56
CA GLY A 170 1.01 -9.44 -8.27
C GLY A 170 1.57 -10.87 -8.39
N GLY A 171 1.86 -11.55 -7.27
CA GLY A 171 2.40 -12.92 -7.27
C GLY A 171 1.90 -13.91 -6.21
N PRO A 172 2.38 -15.17 -6.17
CA PRO A 172 1.61 -16.31 -5.71
C PRO A 172 1.14 -16.11 -4.28
N ARG A 173 0.00 -16.75 -3.97
CA ARG A 173 -0.57 -16.78 -2.62
C ARG A 173 0.56 -17.01 -1.60
N PRO A 174 0.80 -16.11 -0.62
CA PRO A 174 1.84 -16.32 0.38
C PRO A 174 1.61 -17.70 1.04
N PRO A 175 2.68 -18.50 1.28
CA PRO A 175 2.56 -19.89 1.70
C PRO A 175 2.13 -20.00 3.16
N LEU A 176 0.84 -19.74 3.39
CA LEU A 176 0.19 -19.90 4.67
C LEU A 176 -0.35 -21.34 4.78
N GLY A 177 0.21 -22.11 5.71
CA GLY A 177 -0.18 -23.50 5.98
C GLY A 177 0.29 -24.52 4.92
N PRO A 178 -0.29 -25.73 4.92
CA PRO A 178 0.26 -26.87 4.19
C PRO A 178 0.29 -26.66 2.67
N PRO A 179 1.25 -27.31 1.95
CA PRO A 179 1.60 -26.98 0.57
C PRO A 179 0.40 -26.87 -0.38
N GLN A 180 0.11 -25.64 -0.79
CA GLN A 180 -0.89 -25.37 -1.82
C GLN A 180 -0.31 -25.70 -3.21
N PRO A 181 -1.13 -26.14 -4.18
CA PRO A 181 -0.72 -26.20 -5.58
C PRO A 181 -0.18 -24.84 -6.04
N PRO A 182 0.92 -24.78 -6.82
CA PRO A 182 1.47 -23.52 -7.28
C PRO A 182 0.45 -22.80 -8.18
N ALA A 183 -0.03 -21.65 -7.73
CA ALA A 183 -0.88 -20.79 -8.55
C ALA A 183 -0.05 -20.25 -9.73
N PRO A 184 -0.52 -20.34 -10.98
CA PRO A 184 0.18 -19.73 -12.11
C PRO A 184 0.17 -18.21 -11.96
N GLY A 185 1.36 -17.61 -11.89
CA GLY A 185 1.53 -16.17 -11.67
C GLY A 185 3.01 -15.75 -11.62
N GLN A 186 3.22 -14.44 -11.65
CA GLN A 186 4.50 -13.80 -11.31
C GLN A 186 4.79 -13.96 -9.81
N PRO A 187 5.92 -13.51 -9.24
CA PRO A 187 6.14 -13.49 -7.79
C PRO A 187 5.78 -12.15 -7.11
N GLY A 188 5.39 -12.25 -5.84
CA GLY A 188 4.82 -11.15 -5.05
C GLY A 188 5.88 -10.36 -4.27
N LEU A 189 5.47 -9.75 -3.15
CA LEU A 189 6.40 -9.12 -2.21
C LEU A 189 7.12 -10.17 -1.34
N THR A 190 8.37 -9.90 -0.97
CA THR A 190 9.18 -10.77 -0.11
C THR A 190 10.00 -9.99 0.89
N ASN A 191 10.20 -10.56 2.09
CA ASN A 191 11.07 -10.00 3.12
C ASN A 191 12.43 -10.71 3.22
N ILE A 192 12.85 -11.39 2.15
CA ILE A 192 14.14 -12.08 1.99
C ILE A 192 15.17 -11.13 1.34
N PRO A 193 16.37 -10.93 1.94
CA PRO A 193 17.45 -10.11 1.38
C PRO A 193 17.88 -10.49 -0.07
N GLY A 194 18.39 -9.51 -0.81
CA GLY A 194 18.80 -9.67 -2.22
C GLY A 194 17.99 -8.89 -3.26
N GLY A 195 17.21 -7.89 -2.85
CA GLY A 195 16.53 -6.95 -3.74
C GLY A 195 16.90 -5.51 -3.43
N VAL A 196 17.25 -4.73 -4.46
CA VAL A 196 17.69 -3.34 -4.34
C VAL A 196 17.02 -2.45 -5.41
N PRO A 197 16.74 -1.17 -5.10
CA PRO A 197 16.11 -0.27 -6.05
C PRO A 197 17.15 0.30 -7.04
N VAL A 198 16.77 0.36 -8.30
CA VAL A 198 17.60 0.85 -9.41
C VAL A 198 17.23 2.29 -9.70
N TYR A 199 18.20 3.20 -9.49
CA TYR A 199 18.07 4.62 -9.80
C TYR A 199 18.83 4.94 -11.08
N LYS A 200 18.38 5.96 -11.81
CA LYS A 200 19.08 6.47 -12.99
C LYS A 200 18.84 7.98 -13.07
N ASN A 201 19.91 8.75 -13.21
CA ASN A 201 19.91 10.21 -13.10
C ASN A 201 19.32 10.71 -11.75
N GLY A 202 19.56 9.99 -10.65
CA GLY A 202 19.07 10.33 -9.31
C GLY A 202 17.60 10.04 -9.02
N LEU A 203 16.85 9.52 -10.00
CA LEU A 203 15.41 9.19 -9.91
C LEU A 203 15.20 7.66 -9.96
N LEU A 204 14.14 7.16 -9.33
CA LEU A 204 13.82 5.73 -9.31
C LEU A 204 13.35 5.27 -10.70
N ALA A 205 14.05 4.30 -11.28
CA ALA A 205 13.75 3.73 -12.59
C ALA A 205 13.19 2.30 -12.52
N GLY A 206 13.50 1.56 -11.46
CA GLY A 206 13.09 0.16 -11.31
C GLY A 206 13.78 -0.54 -10.14
N GLY A 207 14.10 -1.81 -10.31
CA GLY A 207 14.80 -2.61 -9.30
C GLY A 207 15.53 -3.81 -9.86
N LEU A 208 16.52 -4.26 -9.09
CA LEU A 208 17.37 -5.41 -9.35
C LEU A 208 17.14 -6.43 -8.22
N GLY A 209 17.02 -7.71 -8.59
CA GLY A 209 16.89 -8.80 -7.64
C GLY A 209 17.75 -9.99 -8.03
N ILE A 210 18.23 -10.71 -7.02
CA ILE A 210 19.17 -11.83 -7.14
C ILE A 210 18.63 -13.04 -6.36
N SER A 211 18.74 -14.24 -6.94
CA SER A 211 18.44 -15.51 -6.28
C SER A 211 19.48 -16.57 -6.63
N GLY A 212 19.60 -17.59 -5.78
CA GLY A 212 20.43 -18.77 -6.04
C GLY A 212 21.80 -18.79 -5.35
N GLY A 213 22.17 -17.73 -4.62
CA GLY A 213 23.38 -17.72 -3.79
C GLY A 213 23.36 -18.84 -2.74
N SER A 214 24.54 -19.42 -2.47
CA SER A 214 24.68 -20.65 -1.67
C SER A 214 24.20 -20.52 -0.22
N ASP A 215 24.08 -19.30 0.30
CA ASP A 215 23.72 -18.96 1.68
C ASP A 215 22.27 -18.47 1.77
N THR A 216 21.35 -19.32 1.33
CA THR A 216 19.91 -19.01 1.37
C THR A 216 19.49 -18.56 2.78
N PHE A 217 18.79 -17.43 2.88
CA PHE A 217 18.24 -16.91 4.14
C PHE A 217 17.33 -17.91 4.87
N LEU A 218 16.85 -18.94 4.16
CA LEU A 218 16.06 -20.05 4.68
C LEU A 218 16.88 -21.03 5.55
N GLN A 219 18.20 -21.14 5.34
CA GLN A 219 19.09 -21.97 6.18
C GLN A 219 19.40 -21.30 7.55
N LEU A 220 19.00 -20.04 7.75
CA LEU A 220 19.00 -19.40 9.06
C LEU A 220 17.78 -19.85 9.87
N ASN A 221 17.80 -21.13 10.26
CA ASN A 221 16.76 -21.89 10.96
C ASN A 221 15.82 -21.06 11.85
N THR A 222 14.51 -21.32 11.69
CA THR A 222 13.42 -20.92 12.60
C THR A 222 13.42 -19.46 13.07
N ILE A 223 12.64 -18.63 12.38
CA ILE A 223 12.12 -17.36 12.93
C ILE A 223 13.22 -16.44 13.47
N ASN A 224 14.24 -16.17 12.66
CA ASN A 224 15.18 -15.09 12.93
C ASN A 224 14.49 -13.72 12.74
N ASP A 225 13.66 -13.34 13.73
CA ASP A 225 13.03 -12.04 13.99
C ASP A 225 14.09 -10.96 14.31
N ARG A 226 15.22 -11.00 13.58
CA ARG A 226 16.46 -10.24 13.82
C ARG A 226 16.95 -9.46 12.58
N CYS A 227 16.63 -9.94 11.37
CA CYS A 227 17.17 -9.39 10.10
C CYS A 227 18.70 -9.21 10.09
N ALA A 228 19.41 -10.09 10.82
CA ALA A 228 20.85 -10.01 11.04
C ALA A 228 21.61 -10.98 10.13
N GLY A 229 22.86 -10.64 9.84
CA GLY A 229 23.70 -11.36 8.88
C GLY A 229 23.61 -10.79 7.47
N VAL A 230 24.43 -11.31 6.58
CA VAL A 230 24.53 -10.95 5.16
C VAL A 230 24.17 -12.18 4.34
N THR A 231 23.49 -12.00 3.20
CA THR A 231 23.38 -13.05 2.17
C THR A 231 24.19 -12.68 0.93
N LYS A 232 24.71 -13.64 0.18
CA LYS A 232 25.38 -13.38 -1.10
C LYS A 232 24.41 -12.79 -2.13
N ASP A 233 23.13 -13.17 -2.09
CA ASP A 233 22.08 -12.49 -2.87
C ASP A 233 22.06 -10.98 -2.59
N GLU A 234 22.23 -10.55 -1.32
CA GLU A 234 22.36 -9.13 -0.92
C GLU A 234 23.71 -8.53 -1.35
N MET A 235 24.82 -9.24 -1.15
CA MET A 235 26.16 -8.80 -1.58
C MET A 235 26.20 -8.47 -3.07
N ILE A 236 25.68 -9.39 -3.88
CA ILE A 236 25.66 -9.28 -5.34
C ILE A 236 24.72 -8.15 -5.75
N ALA A 237 23.50 -8.09 -5.19
CA ALA A 237 22.53 -7.04 -5.52
C ALA A 237 23.10 -5.64 -5.25
N LEU A 238 23.69 -5.42 -4.08
CA LEU A 238 24.32 -4.14 -3.72
C LEU A 238 25.55 -3.83 -4.58
N GLY A 239 26.41 -4.83 -4.78
CA GLY A 239 27.65 -4.69 -5.54
C GLY A 239 27.43 -4.46 -7.03
N ALA A 240 26.31 -4.93 -7.58
CA ALA A 240 25.97 -4.80 -9.00
C ALA A 240 25.51 -3.40 -9.40
N LEU A 241 25.01 -2.59 -8.47
CA LEU A 241 24.36 -1.31 -8.80
C LEU A 241 25.28 -0.32 -9.54
N GLY A 242 26.54 -0.16 -9.12
CA GLY A 242 27.45 0.84 -9.69
C GLY A 242 26.82 2.24 -9.80
N ASN A 243 26.78 2.78 -11.01
CA ASN A 243 26.17 4.09 -11.32
C ASN A 243 24.63 4.12 -11.16
N TYR A 244 23.97 2.96 -11.01
CA TYR A 244 22.54 2.84 -10.77
C TYR A 244 22.15 2.86 -9.28
N ALA A 245 23.11 3.05 -8.37
CA ALA A 245 22.85 3.06 -6.95
C ALA A 245 21.98 4.26 -6.51
N PRO A 246 21.08 4.09 -5.52
CA PRO A 246 20.33 5.20 -4.95
C PRO A 246 21.26 6.26 -4.34
N PRO A 247 20.95 7.56 -4.49
CA PRO A 247 21.61 8.64 -3.77
C PRO A 247 21.62 8.35 -2.27
N ALA A 248 22.79 8.48 -1.62
CA ALA A 248 22.99 8.03 -0.24
C ALA A 248 22.00 8.68 0.75
N ASN A 249 21.66 9.95 0.52
CA ASN A 249 20.72 10.70 1.35
C ASN A 249 19.25 10.23 1.27
N LEU A 250 18.91 9.31 0.35
CA LEU A 250 17.57 8.73 0.20
C LEU A 250 17.45 7.31 0.76
N ARG A 251 18.56 6.64 1.07
CA ARG A 251 18.57 5.23 1.49
C ARG A 251 17.86 5.00 2.83
N GLY A 252 17.42 3.77 3.08
CA GLY A 252 16.74 3.38 4.33
C GLY A 252 17.54 3.69 5.60
N ASP A 253 18.87 3.59 5.55
CA ASP A 253 19.79 3.98 6.62
C ASP A 253 19.77 5.50 6.95
N ASN A 254 19.11 6.31 6.12
CA ASN A 254 18.88 7.73 6.31
C ASN A 254 17.42 8.06 6.71
N VAL A 255 16.60 7.04 6.95
CA VAL A 255 15.18 7.16 7.36
C VAL A 255 15.01 6.64 8.79
N PHE A 256 14.18 7.33 9.58
CA PHE A 256 13.93 7.02 10.98
C PHE A 256 12.42 6.94 11.25
N LEU A 257 11.95 5.86 11.86
CA LEU A 257 10.55 5.67 12.28
C LEU A 257 10.49 5.53 13.80
N ASP A 258 9.70 6.38 14.47
CA ASP A 258 9.65 6.50 15.95
C ASP A 258 11.04 6.60 16.64
N GLY A 259 12.02 7.17 15.93
CA GLY A 259 13.42 7.34 16.39
C GLY A 259 14.36 6.19 16.01
N ILE A 260 13.84 5.10 15.46
CA ILE A 260 14.60 3.91 15.05
C ILE A 260 15.05 4.07 13.59
N GLN A 261 16.36 4.03 13.35
CA GLN A 261 16.96 4.00 12.02
C GLN A 261 16.58 2.72 11.29
N LEU A 262 16.18 2.81 10.01
CA LEU A 262 15.88 1.61 9.21
C LEU A 262 17.16 1.00 8.61
N LEU A 263 17.16 -0.32 8.37
CA LEU A 263 18.24 -0.96 7.62
C LEU A 263 18.09 -0.71 6.11
N TYR A 264 19.19 -0.47 5.41
CA TYR A 264 19.28 -0.51 3.95
C TYR A 264 20.14 -1.69 3.48
N SER A 265 21.31 -1.89 4.09
CA SER A 265 22.17 -3.06 3.93
C SER A 265 22.87 -3.39 5.25
N ASN A 266 23.22 -4.66 5.46
CA ASN A 266 24.01 -5.08 6.63
C ASN A 266 25.54 -4.95 6.40
N GLN A 267 25.94 -4.28 5.32
CA GLN A 267 27.32 -4.21 4.82
C GLN A 267 27.51 -3.03 3.83
N PRO A 268 28.76 -2.58 3.59
CA PRO A 268 29.10 -1.75 2.44
C PRO A 268 28.85 -2.47 1.11
N ALA A 269 28.61 -1.73 0.03
CA ALA A 269 28.53 -2.31 -1.31
C ALA A 269 29.93 -2.72 -1.83
N PRO A 270 30.09 -3.91 -2.44
CA PRO A 270 31.32 -4.32 -3.11
C PRO A 270 31.81 -3.34 -4.21
N PRO A 271 33.11 -3.33 -4.55
CA PRO A 271 33.66 -2.42 -5.56
C PRO A 271 33.03 -2.54 -6.96
N ALA A 272 32.69 -1.39 -7.55
CA ALA A 272 31.99 -1.24 -8.82
C ALA A 272 32.93 -1.18 -10.06
N ASN A 273 34.10 -1.80 -9.98
CA ASN A 273 35.08 -1.83 -11.07
C ASN A 273 34.76 -2.97 -12.05
N PHE A 274 33.78 -2.77 -12.94
CA PHE A 274 33.29 -3.84 -13.83
C PHE A 274 34.10 -3.98 -15.12
N THR A 275 34.11 -5.20 -15.65
CA THR A 275 34.79 -5.61 -16.88
C THR A 275 33.91 -6.44 -17.82
N PHE A 276 32.82 -7.05 -17.32
CA PHE A 276 31.93 -7.87 -18.13
C PHE A 276 30.96 -7.00 -18.95
N THR A 277 30.84 -7.30 -20.25
CA THR A 277 29.72 -6.85 -21.09
C THR A 277 28.62 -7.92 -21.09
N PHE A 278 27.42 -7.57 -21.54
CA PHE A 278 26.34 -8.56 -21.66
C PHE A 278 26.69 -9.72 -22.62
N ASP A 279 27.40 -9.43 -23.72
CA ASP A 279 27.82 -10.47 -24.68
C ASP A 279 28.81 -11.47 -24.05
N SER A 280 29.62 -11.02 -23.08
CA SER A 280 30.55 -11.90 -22.33
C SER A 280 29.83 -12.94 -21.44
N LEU A 281 28.51 -12.80 -21.26
CA LEU A 281 27.68 -13.72 -20.48
C LEU A 281 27.21 -14.96 -21.27
N ALA A 282 27.45 -15.01 -22.58
CA ALA A 282 26.92 -16.06 -23.47
C ALA A 282 27.37 -17.50 -23.10
N THR A 283 28.51 -17.64 -22.41
CA THR A 283 29.02 -18.94 -21.92
C THR A 283 28.61 -19.25 -20.48
N ARG A 284 28.00 -18.29 -19.77
CA ARG A 284 27.73 -18.36 -18.32
C ARG A 284 26.29 -18.71 -17.96
N GLY A 285 25.38 -18.73 -18.93
CA GLY A 285 23.94 -18.80 -18.71
C GLY A 285 23.13 -18.28 -19.88
N SER A 286 21.83 -18.10 -19.70
CA SER A 286 20.91 -17.68 -20.77
C SER A 286 19.78 -16.78 -20.26
N ILE A 287 19.09 -16.10 -21.19
CA ILE A 287 17.88 -15.34 -20.88
C ILE A 287 16.68 -16.27 -20.77
N HIS A 288 15.89 -16.11 -19.72
CA HIS A 288 14.68 -16.89 -19.49
C HIS A 288 13.65 -16.58 -20.59
N ALA A 289 13.17 -17.60 -21.31
CA ALA A 289 12.37 -17.43 -22.53
C ALA A 289 11.09 -16.60 -22.34
N SER A 290 10.45 -16.66 -21.17
CA SER A 290 9.26 -15.84 -20.85
C SER A 290 9.55 -14.37 -20.51
N TYR A 291 10.82 -14.01 -20.29
CA TYR A 291 11.26 -12.67 -19.89
C TYR A 291 12.45 -12.20 -20.76
N PRO A 292 12.24 -12.03 -22.07
CA PRO A 292 13.25 -11.46 -22.95
C PRO A 292 13.62 -10.04 -22.52
N ILE A 293 14.84 -9.59 -22.85
CA ILE A 293 15.28 -8.24 -22.54
C ILE A 293 14.46 -7.23 -23.36
N ARG A 294 13.92 -6.22 -22.67
CA ARG A 294 13.16 -5.10 -23.25
C ARG A 294 13.39 -3.80 -22.46
N PRO A 295 13.21 -2.62 -23.07
CA PRO A 295 13.16 -1.37 -22.32
C PRO A 295 11.89 -1.28 -21.46
N THR A 296 11.87 -0.33 -20.53
CA THR A 296 10.67 0.06 -19.77
C THR A 296 9.51 0.41 -20.71
N PRO A 297 8.33 -0.25 -20.61
CA PRO A 297 7.13 0.13 -21.34
C PRO A 297 6.58 1.50 -20.87
N PRO A 298 5.62 2.10 -21.61
CA PRO A 298 4.86 3.25 -21.11
C PRO A 298 4.16 2.92 -19.77
N PRO A 299 4.06 3.88 -18.83
CA PRO A 299 3.31 3.69 -17.58
C PRO A 299 1.85 3.32 -17.83
N ASN A 300 1.32 2.36 -17.08
CA ASN A 300 -0.04 1.87 -17.28
C ASN A 300 -1.11 2.86 -16.77
N PHE A 301 -0.81 3.64 -15.73
CA PHE A 301 -1.76 4.56 -15.08
C PHE A 301 -1.09 5.90 -14.71
N PRO A 302 -1.85 7.03 -14.61
CA PRO A 302 -1.25 8.36 -14.55
C PRO A 302 -0.38 8.59 -13.31
N PRO A 303 0.62 9.50 -13.38
CA PRO A 303 1.56 9.75 -12.29
C PRO A 303 0.91 10.41 -11.05
N GLN A 304 -0.20 11.12 -11.26
CA GLN A 304 -1.13 11.62 -10.25
C GLN A 304 -2.54 11.57 -10.84
N GLY A 305 -3.57 11.30 -10.04
CA GLY A 305 -4.97 11.36 -10.46
C GLY A 305 -5.77 10.15 -10.03
N TYR A 306 -6.98 10.01 -10.58
CA TYR A 306 -7.71 8.73 -10.51
C TYR A 306 -6.90 7.64 -11.22
N VAL A 307 -6.97 6.41 -10.70
CA VAL A 307 -6.26 5.28 -11.31
C VAL A 307 -7.09 4.77 -12.49
N THR A 308 -6.79 5.30 -13.67
CA THR A 308 -7.31 4.85 -14.96
C THR A 308 -6.17 4.22 -15.76
N PHE A 309 -6.41 3.03 -16.32
CA PHE A 309 -5.40 2.34 -17.12
C PHE A 309 -5.48 2.80 -18.58
N ALA A 310 -4.32 3.02 -19.20
CA ALA A 310 -4.20 3.59 -20.55
C ALA A 310 -4.76 2.68 -21.67
N ASP A 311 -4.91 1.38 -21.41
CA ASP A 311 -5.55 0.40 -22.30
C ASP A 311 -7.08 0.28 -22.09
N GLY A 312 -7.64 1.01 -21.12
CA GLY A 312 -9.06 0.93 -20.75
C GLY A 312 -9.45 -0.32 -19.96
N SER A 313 -8.51 -1.21 -19.61
CA SER A 313 -8.79 -2.45 -18.87
C SER A 313 -9.34 -2.22 -17.46
N ARG A 314 -9.04 -1.06 -16.87
CA ARG A 314 -9.37 -0.70 -15.49
C ARG A 314 -9.67 0.79 -15.37
N ASP A 315 -10.87 1.10 -14.86
CA ASP A 315 -11.27 2.46 -14.48
C ASP A 315 -11.69 2.49 -13.01
N PHE A 316 -10.94 3.25 -12.19
CA PHE A 316 -11.25 3.55 -10.79
C PHE A 316 -11.56 5.04 -10.57
N SER A 317 -12.10 5.72 -11.58
CA SER A 317 -12.80 7.01 -11.42
C SER A 317 -13.96 6.87 -10.42
N ALA A 318 -14.30 7.96 -9.73
CA ALA A 318 -15.36 7.96 -8.71
C ALA A 318 -16.74 7.61 -9.31
N ARG A 319 -17.34 6.53 -8.83
CA ARG A 319 -18.68 6.02 -9.19
C ARG A 319 -19.54 5.83 -7.95
N GLY A 320 -20.86 5.73 -8.15
CA GLY A 320 -21.80 5.37 -7.10
C GLY A 320 -21.76 3.87 -6.79
N GLY A 321 -22.13 3.53 -5.57
CA GLY A 321 -22.35 2.18 -5.04
C GLY A 321 -23.71 2.04 -4.38
N GLN A 322 -23.86 1.08 -3.46
CA GLN A 322 -25.11 0.76 -2.78
C GLN A 322 -25.63 1.90 -1.89
N VAL A 323 -24.74 2.65 -1.23
CA VAL A 323 -25.10 3.73 -0.28
C VAL A 323 -24.39 5.07 -0.59
N LEU A 324 -23.16 5.02 -1.12
CA LEU A 324 -22.38 6.19 -1.50
C LEU A 324 -22.66 6.55 -2.97
N THR A 325 -22.98 7.81 -3.25
CA THR A 325 -23.04 8.35 -4.62
C THR A 325 -21.63 8.66 -5.13
N ALA A 326 -21.47 8.83 -6.45
CA ALA A 326 -20.21 9.28 -7.03
C ALA A 326 -19.72 10.62 -6.44
N SER A 327 -20.64 11.50 -6.03
CA SER A 327 -20.34 12.77 -5.36
C SER A 327 -19.80 12.55 -3.94
N ASP A 328 -20.38 11.62 -3.17
CA ASP A 328 -19.85 11.24 -1.85
C ASP A 328 -18.42 10.69 -1.97
N VAL A 329 -18.20 9.78 -2.93
CA VAL A 329 -16.89 9.15 -3.19
C VAL A 329 -15.85 10.19 -3.63
N GLN A 330 -16.22 11.10 -4.53
CA GLN A 330 -15.37 12.23 -4.92
C GLN A 330 -15.05 13.14 -3.72
N GLN A 331 -16.02 13.46 -2.86
CA GLN A 331 -15.81 14.25 -1.65
C GLN A 331 -14.81 13.57 -0.70
N ILE A 332 -15.00 12.27 -0.42
CA ILE A 332 -14.13 11.48 0.46
C ILE A 332 -12.68 11.47 -0.07
N ILE A 333 -12.50 11.20 -1.36
CA ILE A 333 -11.18 11.20 -2.02
C ILE A 333 -10.56 12.61 -2.01
N THR A 334 -11.34 13.65 -2.30
CA THR A 334 -10.87 15.05 -2.31
C THR A 334 -10.43 15.49 -0.92
N ASN A 335 -11.18 15.14 0.13
CA ASN A 335 -10.84 15.44 1.52
C ASN A 335 -9.54 14.73 1.96
N ALA A 336 -9.37 13.46 1.59
CA ALA A 336 -8.14 12.73 1.86
C ALA A 336 -6.93 13.28 1.06
N ALA A 337 -7.10 13.65 -0.22
CA ALA A 337 -6.03 14.26 -1.03
C ALA A 337 -5.59 15.63 -0.46
N ASN A 338 -6.55 16.47 -0.04
CA ASN A 338 -6.29 17.74 0.67
C ASN A 338 -5.56 17.54 2.02
N ARG A 339 -5.78 16.39 2.67
CA ARG A 339 -5.09 16.01 3.90
C ARG A 339 -3.66 15.55 3.62
N ALA A 340 -3.46 14.70 2.60
CA ALA A 340 -2.14 14.20 2.20
C ALA A 340 -1.18 15.35 1.85
N SER A 341 -1.62 16.33 1.05
CA SER A 341 -0.82 17.50 0.66
C SER A 341 -0.39 18.42 1.81
N ASN A 342 -0.98 18.26 3.00
CA ASN A 342 -0.62 18.97 4.24
C ASN A 342 -0.08 18.07 5.34
N THR A 343 0.05 16.76 5.08
CA THR A 343 0.57 15.78 6.04
C THR A 343 2.05 15.54 5.76
N ARG A 344 2.92 15.80 6.75
CA ARG A 344 4.35 15.50 6.69
C ARG A 344 4.58 13.99 6.60
N ALA A 345 5.36 13.57 5.60
CA ALA A 345 5.84 12.21 5.47
C ALA A 345 6.61 11.72 6.72
N ALA A 346 6.62 10.41 6.90
CA ALA A 346 7.54 9.70 7.79
C ALA A 346 8.78 9.19 7.04
N ILE A 347 8.62 8.70 5.80
CA ILE A 347 9.71 8.02 5.08
C ILE A 347 10.48 8.90 4.08
N ARG A 348 9.94 10.06 3.70
CA ARG A 348 10.45 10.85 2.56
C ARG A 348 11.53 11.86 2.94
N ARG A 349 12.48 12.03 2.03
CA ARG A 349 13.62 12.95 2.12
C ARG A 349 13.50 14.01 1.00
N PRO A 350 13.76 15.31 1.26
CA PRO A 350 14.07 15.91 2.55
C PRO A 350 12.89 15.84 3.53
N ILE A 351 13.21 15.90 4.84
CA ILE A 351 12.22 16.03 5.91
C ILE A 351 11.41 17.31 5.67
N GLY A 352 10.11 17.27 5.95
CA GLY A 352 9.15 18.34 5.60
C GLY A 352 8.35 18.06 4.33
N SER A 353 8.80 17.11 3.50
CA SER A 353 8.05 16.61 2.33
C SER A 353 6.64 16.13 2.70
N ALA A 354 5.65 16.44 1.85
CA ALA A 354 4.30 15.93 1.99
C ALA A 354 4.25 14.41 1.73
N ALA A 355 3.40 13.72 2.48
CA ALA A 355 3.12 12.29 2.32
C ALA A 355 2.51 12.00 0.95
N GLN A 356 2.93 10.91 0.32
CA GLN A 356 2.45 10.51 -1.00
C GLN A 356 1.76 9.15 -0.94
N VAL A 357 0.51 9.06 -1.38
CA VAL A 357 -0.38 7.94 -1.07
C VAL A 357 -1.32 7.59 -2.24
N PHE A 358 -1.74 6.34 -2.27
CA PHE A 358 -3.00 5.90 -2.88
C PHE A 358 -4.12 6.04 -1.84
N ILE A 359 -5.29 6.47 -2.30
CA ILE A 359 -6.54 6.64 -1.55
C ILE A 359 -7.60 5.84 -2.31
N CYS A 360 -8.28 4.93 -1.61
CA CYS A 360 -9.27 4.02 -2.17
C CYS A 360 -10.57 4.10 -1.38
N VAL A 361 -11.71 4.01 -2.05
CA VAL A 361 -13.04 3.85 -1.45
C VAL A 361 -13.68 2.56 -1.97
N ALA A 362 -14.16 1.72 -1.07
CA ALA A 362 -14.86 0.47 -1.37
C ALA A 362 -16.32 0.52 -0.88
N ASP A 363 -17.20 -0.16 -1.61
CA ASP A 363 -18.62 -0.37 -1.28
C ASP A 363 -18.81 -1.47 -0.23
N LEU A 364 -20.06 -1.70 0.20
CA LEU A 364 -20.44 -2.75 1.15
C LEU A 364 -20.13 -4.17 0.67
N ASP A 365 -20.19 -4.43 -0.63
CA ASP A 365 -19.76 -5.71 -1.22
C ASP A 365 -18.25 -5.78 -1.48
N GLY A 366 -17.48 -4.72 -1.20
CA GLY A 366 -16.04 -4.64 -1.45
C GLY A 366 -15.65 -4.15 -2.86
N THR A 367 -16.61 -3.82 -3.72
CA THR A 367 -16.35 -3.21 -5.04
C THR A 367 -15.66 -1.87 -4.88
N ILE A 368 -14.61 -1.59 -5.67
CA ILE A 368 -13.91 -0.31 -5.60
C ILE A 368 -14.73 0.77 -6.32
N LEU A 369 -15.23 1.73 -5.54
CA LEU A 369 -16.02 2.88 -6.01
C LEU A 369 -15.15 4.04 -6.49
N GLY A 370 -13.89 4.08 -6.09
CA GLY A 370 -12.92 5.04 -6.62
C GLY A 370 -11.53 4.82 -6.03
N MET A 371 -10.50 5.09 -6.82
CA MET A 371 -9.11 5.07 -6.36
C MET A 371 -8.30 6.20 -7.01
N TRP A 372 -7.54 6.92 -6.20
CA TRP A 372 -6.76 8.09 -6.61
C TRP A 372 -5.37 8.07 -5.97
N ARG A 373 -4.35 8.57 -6.68
CA ARG A 373 -2.97 8.64 -6.20
C ARG A 373 -2.40 10.05 -6.25
N THR A 374 -1.57 10.38 -5.28
CA THR A 374 -0.67 11.55 -5.33
C THR A 374 0.52 11.27 -6.30
N PRO A 375 1.35 12.28 -6.64
CA PRO A 375 2.61 12.05 -7.34
C PRO A 375 3.55 11.13 -6.55
N ASP A 376 4.35 10.32 -7.25
CA ASP A 376 5.46 9.55 -6.67
C ASP A 376 5.11 8.61 -5.48
N ALA A 377 3.83 8.30 -5.27
CA ALA A 377 3.38 7.27 -4.33
C ALA A 377 4.07 5.91 -4.60
N THR A 378 4.29 5.13 -3.53
CA THR A 378 4.89 3.79 -3.58
C THR A 378 3.93 2.78 -4.21
N ILE A 379 4.44 1.89 -5.08
CA ILE A 379 3.58 1.09 -5.95
C ILE A 379 2.93 -0.11 -5.24
N PHE A 380 3.51 -0.61 -4.12
CA PHE A 380 2.82 -1.62 -3.30
C PHE A 380 1.49 -1.11 -2.74
N SER A 381 1.39 0.21 -2.57
CA SER A 381 0.29 0.89 -1.92
C SER A 381 -0.99 0.94 -2.77
N TYR A 382 -0.87 0.68 -4.07
CA TYR A 382 -1.99 0.51 -5.00
C TYR A 382 -2.94 -0.62 -4.55
N ASP A 383 -2.39 -1.82 -4.33
CA ASP A 383 -3.14 -2.97 -3.87
C ASP A 383 -3.55 -2.82 -2.39
N VAL A 384 -2.62 -2.36 -1.56
CA VAL A 384 -2.83 -2.19 -0.11
C VAL A 384 -3.93 -1.17 0.23
N ALA A 385 -4.08 -0.08 -0.53
CA ALA A 385 -5.17 0.87 -0.31
C ALA A 385 -6.55 0.21 -0.51
N ALA A 386 -6.69 -0.62 -1.55
CA ALA A 386 -7.90 -1.41 -1.78
C ALA A 386 -8.12 -2.48 -0.68
N GLN A 387 -7.07 -3.22 -0.30
CA GLN A 387 -7.15 -4.18 0.81
C GLN A 387 -7.61 -3.51 2.11
N LYS A 388 -7.06 -2.34 2.47
CA LYS A 388 -7.44 -1.59 3.68
C LYS A 388 -8.91 -1.15 3.64
N ALA A 389 -9.39 -0.65 2.49
CA ALA A 389 -10.78 -0.25 2.29
C ALA A 389 -11.75 -1.44 2.42
N ARG A 390 -11.40 -2.59 1.83
CA ARG A 390 -12.16 -3.85 1.92
C ARG A 390 -12.17 -4.44 3.33
N THR A 391 -11.04 -4.38 4.04
CA THR A 391 -10.90 -4.92 5.40
C THR A 391 -11.91 -4.27 6.35
N VAL A 392 -12.00 -2.94 6.37
CA VAL A 392 -12.91 -2.26 7.30
C VAL A 392 -14.38 -2.47 7.01
N VAL A 393 -14.75 -2.75 5.75
CA VAL A 393 -16.11 -3.17 5.39
C VAL A 393 -16.41 -4.54 5.99
N ALA A 394 -15.63 -5.57 5.63
CA ALA A 394 -15.87 -6.95 6.07
C ALA A 394 -15.82 -7.14 7.59
N PHE A 395 -14.99 -6.38 8.32
CA PHE A 395 -14.94 -6.45 9.78
C PHE A 395 -15.98 -5.56 10.50
N SER A 396 -16.61 -4.59 9.82
CA SER A 396 -17.64 -3.73 10.42
C SER A 396 -19.08 -4.19 10.11
N ASP A 397 -19.32 -4.80 8.96
CA ASP A 397 -20.63 -5.34 8.59
C ASP A 397 -21.07 -6.45 9.58
N PRO A 398 -22.26 -6.37 10.23
CA PRO A 398 -22.78 -7.44 11.07
C PRO A 398 -23.14 -8.74 10.34
N ASN A 399 -23.25 -8.72 9.00
CA ASN A 399 -23.65 -9.86 8.19
C ASN A 399 -22.45 -10.60 7.55
N ASP A 400 -21.29 -9.96 7.47
CA ASP A 400 -20.06 -10.57 6.98
C ASP A 400 -19.48 -11.52 8.04
N GLY A 401 -18.96 -12.68 7.61
CA GLY A 401 -18.34 -13.65 8.50
C GLY A 401 -17.21 -13.07 9.34
N MET A 402 -16.43 -12.12 8.82
CA MET A 402 -15.36 -11.47 9.58
C MET A 402 -15.90 -10.51 10.66
N GLY A 403 -17.00 -9.82 10.37
CA GLY A 403 -17.68 -8.97 11.34
C GLY A 403 -18.40 -9.77 12.44
N ILE A 404 -18.90 -10.97 12.15
CA ILE A 404 -19.44 -11.92 13.14
C ILE A 404 -18.31 -12.48 14.03
N ILE A 405 -17.19 -12.89 13.43
CA ILE A 405 -15.99 -13.37 14.15
C ILE A 405 -15.45 -12.30 15.10
N LEU A 406 -15.31 -11.05 14.64
CA LEU A 406 -14.83 -9.95 15.49
C LEU A 406 -15.79 -9.64 16.64
N ARG A 407 -17.10 -9.60 16.39
CA ARG A 407 -18.12 -9.39 17.43
C ARG A 407 -18.05 -10.47 18.50
N THR A 408 -17.87 -11.73 18.08
CA THR A 408 -17.68 -12.88 18.98
C THR A 408 -16.46 -12.69 19.89
N PHE A 409 -15.30 -12.29 19.33
CA PHE A 409 -14.09 -12.05 20.13
C PHE A 409 -14.19 -10.85 21.08
N LEU A 410 -14.97 -9.82 20.74
CA LEU A 410 -15.14 -8.62 21.57
C LEU A 410 -16.35 -8.68 22.52
N ASN A 411 -17.02 -9.84 22.62
CA ASN A 411 -18.27 -10.04 23.37
C ASN A 411 -19.35 -8.99 23.01
N VAL A 412 -19.41 -8.62 21.73
CA VAL A 412 -20.41 -7.72 21.15
C VAL A 412 -21.55 -8.57 20.58
N PRO A 413 -22.84 -8.25 20.83
CA PRO A 413 -23.94 -9.03 20.27
C PRO A 413 -23.90 -9.09 18.74
N ASN A 414 -24.17 -10.27 18.18
CA ASN A 414 -24.36 -10.41 16.73
C ASN A 414 -25.48 -9.47 16.25
N GLY A 415 -25.29 -8.84 15.09
CA GLY A 415 -26.18 -7.78 14.60
C GLY A 415 -25.89 -6.38 15.14
N ALA A 416 -25.19 -6.21 16.27
CA ALA A 416 -24.94 -4.88 16.84
C ALA A 416 -23.97 -4.06 15.98
N PRO A 417 -24.10 -2.72 15.92
CA PRO A 417 -23.15 -1.86 15.20
C PRO A 417 -21.75 -1.92 15.82
N LEU A 418 -20.74 -2.09 14.95
CA LEU A 418 -19.32 -2.05 15.31
C LEU A 418 -18.56 -1.43 14.13
N ALA A 419 -17.72 -0.44 14.40
CA ALA A 419 -16.87 0.24 13.43
C ALA A 419 -15.41 -0.15 13.70
N ALA A 420 -14.88 -1.06 12.88
CA ALA A 420 -13.55 -1.61 13.03
C ALA A 420 -12.56 -1.01 12.02
N SER A 421 -11.49 -0.39 12.52
CA SER A 421 -10.39 0.08 11.68
C SER A 421 -9.36 -1.01 11.42
N THR A 422 -8.59 -0.88 10.33
CA THR A 422 -7.42 -1.74 10.07
C THR A 422 -6.37 -1.70 11.18
N ARG A 423 -6.28 -0.61 11.97
CA ARG A 423 -5.40 -0.57 13.15
C ARG A 423 -5.91 -1.49 14.26
N ALA A 424 -7.22 -1.54 14.49
CA ALA A 424 -7.83 -2.46 15.44
C ALA A 424 -7.63 -3.92 15.03
N ILE A 425 -7.87 -4.23 13.74
CA ILE A 425 -7.63 -5.57 13.18
C ILE A 425 -6.15 -5.92 13.33
N GLY A 426 -5.24 -5.01 12.99
CA GLY A 426 -3.79 -5.18 13.15
C GLY A 426 -3.37 -5.47 14.58
N PHE A 427 -3.93 -4.74 15.54
CA PHE A 427 -3.66 -4.90 16.98
C PHE A 427 -4.12 -6.28 17.51
N LEU A 428 -5.24 -6.80 17.01
CA LEU A 428 -5.76 -8.14 17.29
C LEU A 428 -5.07 -9.26 16.49
N SER A 429 -4.22 -8.91 15.51
CA SER A 429 -3.52 -9.84 14.60
C SER A 429 -2.05 -10.07 14.99
N GLN A 430 -1.64 -9.71 16.20
CA GLN A 430 -0.23 -9.79 16.62
C GLN A 430 0.13 -11.09 17.34
N ARG A 431 1.38 -11.53 17.13
CA ARG A 431 2.00 -12.67 17.82
C ARG A 431 2.10 -12.48 19.34
N TYR A 432 2.24 -11.23 19.77
CA TYR A 432 2.35 -10.83 21.17
C TYR A 432 1.19 -9.88 21.49
N PHE A 433 0.37 -10.26 22.47
CA PHE A 433 -0.78 -9.48 22.90
C PHE A 433 -0.71 -9.17 24.41
N PRO A 434 -0.96 -7.92 24.84
CA PRO A 434 -1.11 -6.75 23.99
C PRO A 434 0.19 -6.41 23.25
N PRO A 435 0.14 -5.82 22.04
CA PRO A 435 1.32 -5.53 21.24
C PRO A 435 2.35 -4.69 21.99
N GLY A 436 3.57 -5.20 22.12
CA GLY A 436 4.61 -4.62 22.97
C GLY A 436 4.84 -5.33 24.32
N ILE A 437 4.12 -6.42 24.63
CA ILE A 437 4.34 -7.22 25.85
C ILE A 437 4.50 -8.70 25.47
N ASP A 438 5.73 -9.22 25.55
CA ASP A 438 6.09 -10.58 25.09
C ASP A 438 5.47 -11.72 25.91
N GLN A 439 4.95 -11.40 27.10
CA GLN A 439 4.43 -12.35 28.08
C GLN A 439 2.92 -12.16 28.33
N GLY A 440 2.30 -11.17 27.67
CA GLY A 440 0.91 -10.78 27.88
C GLY A 440 0.57 -10.52 29.34
N THR A 441 -0.59 -11.03 29.75
CA THR A 441 -1.11 -11.00 31.13
C THR A 441 -0.80 -12.27 31.93
N GLY A 442 -0.16 -13.27 31.32
CA GLY A 442 0.05 -14.60 31.88
C GLY A 442 1.34 -14.78 32.71
N PRO A 443 1.50 -15.92 33.40
CA PRO A 443 2.76 -16.30 34.04
C PRO A 443 3.86 -16.55 33.00
N ARG A 444 5.11 -16.17 33.30
CA ARG A 444 6.29 -16.38 32.43
C ARG A 444 6.63 -17.84 32.07
N THR A 445 5.89 -18.80 32.60
CA THR A 445 5.99 -20.24 32.31
C THR A 445 5.04 -20.70 31.21
N GLN A 446 4.14 -19.83 30.73
CA GLN A 446 3.21 -20.12 29.63
C GLN A 446 3.73 -19.57 28.29
N PRO A 447 3.24 -20.07 27.15
CA PRO A 447 3.49 -19.45 25.84
C PRO A 447 3.02 -17.99 25.82
N PRO A 448 3.59 -17.13 24.95
CA PRO A 448 3.10 -15.78 24.75
C PRO A 448 1.59 -15.72 24.47
N GLU A 449 0.90 -14.78 25.12
CA GLU A 449 -0.48 -14.44 24.79
C GLU A 449 -0.54 -13.88 23.36
N MET A 450 -1.41 -14.46 22.52
CA MET A 450 -1.55 -14.11 21.10
C MET A 450 -2.83 -13.31 20.88
N GLY A 451 -2.85 -12.43 19.87
CA GLY A 451 -4.08 -11.76 19.47
C GLY A 451 -5.11 -12.75 18.90
N PRO A 452 -6.43 -12.51 19.04
CA PRO A 452 -7.46 -13.49 18.67
C PRO A 452 -7.59 -13.70 17.15
N LEU A 453 -7.05 -12.80 16.33
CA LEU A 453 -6.94 -12.97 14.88
C LEU A 453 -5.57 -13.56 14.45
N TYR A 454 -4.62 -13.70 15.38
CA TYR A 454 -3.35 -14.37 15.12
C TYR A 454 -3.56 -15.89 15.05
N THR A 455 -2.85 -16.58 14.15
CA THR A 455 -2.78 -18.03 14.13
C THR A 455 -1.38 -18.46 13.71
N TYR A 456 -0.92 -19.59 14.24
CA TYR A 456 0.45 -20.05 14.12
C TYR A 456 0.48 -21.45 13.52
N VAL A 457 1.10 -21.59 12.34
CA VAL A 457 1.18 -22.86 11.60
C VAL A 457 2.61 -23.02 11.07
N ASP A 458 3.20 -24.19 11.31
CA ASP A 458 4.54 -24.58 10.83
C ASP A 458 5.66 -23.55 11.09
N GLY A 459 5.59 -22.88 12.24
CA GLY A 459 6.56 -21.85 12.65
C GLY A 459 6.34 -20.46 12.04
N GLN A 460 5.26 -20.27 11.26
CA GLN A 460 4.94 -18.99 10.63
C GLN A 460 3.61 -18.43 11.13
N PHE A 461 3.45 -17.12 10.94
CA PHE A 461 2.17 -16.43 11.13
C PHE A 461 1.23 -16.76 9.97
N ASP A 462 0.20 -17.55 10.26
CA ASP A 462 -0.90 -17.86 9.34
C ASP A 462 -2.06 -16.90 9.62
N PHE A 463 -2.36 -15.99 8.69
CA PHE A 463 -3.63 -15.29 8.71
C PHE A 463 -4.73 -16.16 8.11
N GLN A 464 -5.16 -17.20 8.84
CA GLN A 464 -6.14 -18.17 8.36
C GLN A 464 -7.45 -17.50 7.90
N TYR A 465 -7.80 -16.37 8.51
CA TYR A 465 -8.94 -15.52 8.15
C TYR A 465 -8.84 -14.91 6.74
N MET A 466 -7.65 -14.72 6.18
CA MET A 466 -7.48 -14.36 4.77
C MET A 466 -7.98 -15.48 3.84
N ARG A 467 -7.90 -16.77 4.24
CA ARG A 467 -8.46 -17.88 3.45
C ARG A 467 -9.99 -17.85 3.38
N LEU A 468 -10.67 -17.24 4.35
CA LEU A 468 -12.13 -17.09 4.33
C LEU A 468 -12.59 -16.03 3.32
N LEU A 469 -11.77 -14.99 3.08
CA LEU A 469 -12.12 -13.88 2.19
C LEU A 469 -11.55 -13.98 0.77
N THR A 470 -10.31 -14.44 0.59
CA THR A 470 -9.65 -14.52 -0.73
C THR A 470 -10.49 -15.25 -1.80
N PRO A 471 -11.21 -16.35 -1.51
CA PRO A 471 -12.01 -17.04 -2.53
C PRO A 471 -13.28 -16.30 -2.97
N ARG A 472 -13.71 -15.26 -2.25
CA ARG A 472 -14.95 -14.51 -2.52
C ARG A 472 -14.63 -13.26 -3.36
N PRO A 473 -15.07 -13.16 -4.63
CA PRO A 473 -15.07 -11.88 -5.33
C PRO A 473 -15.95 -10.85 -4.61
N PRO A 474 -15.55 -9.56 -4.53
CA PRO A 474 -14.37 -8.93 -5.10
C PRO A 474 -13.15 -8.89 -4.14
N PHE A 475 -13.05 -9.77 -3.13
CA PHE A 475 -11.96 -9.79 -2.15
C PHE A 475 -10.74 -10.64 -2.59
N GLN A 476 -10.52 -10.88 -3.88
CA GLN A 476 -9.42 -11.76 -4.32
C GLN A 476 -8.03 -11.19 -4.00
N ASN A 477 -7.88 -9.86 -3.94
CA ASN A 477 -6.66 -9.24 -3.40
C ASN A 477 -6.47 -9.39 -1.88
N GLY A 478 -7.45 -9.89 -1.14
CA GLY A 478 -7.35 -10.15 0.30
C GLY A 478 -7.63 -8.92 1.17
N ILE A 479 -6.91 -8.82 2.29
CA ILE A 479 -7.14 -7.87 3.38
C ILE A 479 -5.81 -7.44 4.02
N GLN A 480 -5.81 -6.29 4.70
CA GLN A 480 -4.59 -5.74 5.32
C GLN A 480 -4.77 -5.40 6.80
N ILE A 481 -3.79 -5.87 7.59
CA ILE A 481 -3.75 -5.80 9.05
C ILE A 481 -2.84 -4.66 9.58
N PHE A 482 -2.68 -3.56 8.85
CA PHE A 482 -2.01 -2.35 9.35
C PHE A 482 -2.75 -1.07 8.97
N ALA A 483 -2.57 -0.04 9.80
CA ALA A 483 -3.40 1.16 9.88
C ALA A 483 -3.51 1.98 8.57
N GLY A 484 -4.54 2.84 8.46
CA GLY A 484 -4.86 3.59 7.24
C GLY A 484 -6.20 3.24 6.57
N GLY A 485 -6.91 2.24 7.08
CA GLY A 485 -8.28 1.90 6.67
C GLY A 485 -9.30 2.19 7.78
N ILE A 486 -10.39 2.89 7.43
CA ILE A 486 -11.46 3.35 8.34
C ILE A 486 -12.84 3.12 7.69
N PRO A 487 -13.83 2.54 8.40
CA PRO A 487 -15.17 2.33 7.86
C PRO A 487 -15.95 3.65 7.72
N LEU A 488 -16.72 3.78 6.65
CA LEU A 488 -17.54 4.95 6.32
C LEU A 488 -18.99 4.71 6.74
N TYR A 489 -19.61 5.70 7.39
CA TYR A 489 -21.01 5.63 7.82
C TYR A 489 -21.81 6.78 7.22
N LYS A 490 -23.04 6.52 6.76
CA LYS A 490 -23.98 7.53 6.28
C LYS A 490 -25.30 7.37 7.02
N ASN A 491 -25.79 8.44 7.63
CA ASN A 491 -26.99 8.44 8.48
C ASN A 491 -26.96 7.37 9.61
N GLY A 492 -25.76 7.06 10.14
CA GLY A 492 -25.56 6.06 11.20
C GLY A 492 -25.48 4.59 10.74
N VAL A 493 -25.69 4.31 9.44
CA VAL A 493 -25.55 2.98 8.83
C VAL A 493 -24.20 2.88 8.13
N LEU A 494 -23.58 1.69 8.11
CA LEU A 494 -22.35 1.45 7.34
C LEU A 494 -22.63 1.70 5.84
N ALA A 495 -21.72 2.40 5.18
CA ALA A 495 -21.87 2.85 3.79
C ALA A 495 -20.71 2.44 2.87
N GLY A 496 -19.63 1.87 3.43
CA GLY A 496 -18.43 1.47 2.70
C GLY A 496 -17.18 1.59 3.57
N GLY A 497 -16.00 1.69 2.94
CA GLY A 497 -14.72 1.89 3.63
C GLY A 497 -13.75 2.76 2.84
N ILE A 498 -12.98 3.60 3.54
CA ILE A 498 -11.80 4.27 2.97
C ILE A 498 -10.54 3.48 3.37
N GLY A 499 -9.60 3.35 2.44
CA GLY A 499 -8.26 2.82 2.67
C GLY A 499 -7.20 3.72 2.05
N VAL A 500 -6.16 4.05 2.81
CA VAL A 500 -5.05 4.90 2.39
C VAL A 500 -3.73 4.17 2.59
N SER A 501 -2.80 4.28 1.64
CA SER A 501 -1.45 3.74 1.81
C SER A 501 -0.43 4.52 0.98
N GLY A 502 0.77 4.74 1.53
CA GLY A 502 1.96 5.13 0.76
C GLY A 502 3.08 5.82 1.52
N ASP A 503 2.87 6.09 2.81
CA ASP A 503 3.87 6.69 3.68
C ASP A 503 3.88 5.96 5.04
N GLY A 504 4.18 6.65 6.15
CA GLY A 504 4.03 6.07 7.49
C GLY A 504 2.58 5.69 7.83
N VAL A 505 2.36 4.61 8.58
CA VAL A 505 1.01 4.12 8.90
C VAL A 505 0.17 5.05 9.79
N ASP A 506 0.80 5.98 10.50
CA ASP A 506 0.10 7.06 11.22
C ASP A 506 -0.31 8.19 10.27
N GLN A 507 0.49 8.48 9.24
CA GLN A 507 0.10 9.38 8.14
C GLN A 507 -1.08 8.79 7.37
N ASP A 508 -1.04 7.49 7.02
CA ASP A 508 -2.15 6.80 6.35
C ASP A 508 -3.46 6.95 7.16
N ASP A 509 -3.43 6.75 8.49
CA ASP A 509 -4.57 6.98 9.40
C ASP A 509 -5.05 8.44 9.42
N TYR A 510 -4.13 9.39 9.52
CA TYR A 510 -4.45 10.82 9.58
C TYR A 510 -5.04 11.35 8.27
N ILE A 511 -4.64 10.74 7.14
CA ILE A 511 -5.15 11.01 5.79
C ILE A 511 -6.53 10.35 5.61
N ALA A 512 -6.69 9.09 6.00
CA ALA A 512 -7.97 8.40 5.96
C ALA A 512 -9.03 9.12 6.81
N ALA A 513 -8.68 9.53 8.04
CA ALA A 513 -9.55 10.30 8.92
C ALA A 513 -9.79 11.75 8.44
N GLY A 514 -8.98 12.25 7.50
CA GLY A 514 -9.32 13.45 6.73
C GLY A 514 -10.43 13.18 5.71
N GLY A 515 -10.36 12.04 5.02
CA GLY A 515 -11.35 11.59 4.04
C GLY A 515 -12.74 11.34 4.62
N THR A 516 -12.85 10.79 5.84
CA THR A 516 -14.14 10.43 6.48
C THR A 516 -15.00 11.63 6.90
N LYS A 517 -14.66 12.88 6.55
CA LYS A 517 -15.41 14.07 6.97
C LYS A 517 -16.83 14.09 6.40
N GLY A 518 -17.84 14.01 7.28
CA GLY A 518 -19.25 13.85 6.93
C GLY A 518 -19.70 12.39 6.79
N PHE A 519 -18.80 11.44 7.06
CA PHE A 519 -19.00 9.99 6.95
C PHE A 519 -18.45 9.23 8.17
N GLU A 520 -18.28 9.91 9.30
CA GLU A 520 -17.66 9.35 10.50
C GLU A 520 -18.56 8.32 11.21
N ALA A 521 -17.98 7.18 11.59
CA ALA A 521 -18.62 6.24 12.50
C ALA A 521 -19.03 6.91 13.83
N PRO A 522 -20.25 6.68 14.37
CA PRO A 522 -20.63 7.13 15.71
C PRO A 522 -19.62 6.72 16.78
N ALA A 523 -19.27 7.63 17.70
CA ALA A 523 -18.17 7.40 18.64
C ALA A 523 -18.36 6.16 19.51
N ASN A 524 -19.60 5.90 19.95
CA ASN A 524 -19.98 4.79 20.82
C ASN A 524 -19.90 3.38 20.17
N ILE A 525 -19.59 3.28 18.87
CA ILE A 525 -19.49 1.99 18.15
C ILE A 525 -18.09 1.70 17.60
N ARG A 526 -17.13 2.60 17.83
CA ARG A 526 -15.73 2.45 17.38
C ARG A 526 -14.98 1.45 18.26
N THR A 527 -14.00 0.76 17.71
CA THR A 527 -13.17 -0.22 18.46
C THR A 527 -12.50 0.36 19.71
N ASP A 528 -12.24 1.66 19.77
CA ASP A 528 -11.70 2.36 20.96
C ASP A 528 -12.65 2.40 22.17
N GLN A 529 -13.91 1.98 22.01
CA GLN A 529 -14.85 1.77 23.11
C GLN A 529 -14.83 0.32 23.67
N PHE A 530 -14.16 -0.61 22.97
CA PHE A 530 -14.17 -2.04 23.28
C PHE A 530 -12.81 -2.53 23.81
N ARG A 531 -12.82 -3.71 24.43
CA ARG A 531 -11.63 -4.35 24.99
C ARG A 531 -11.51 -5.80 24.54
N TYR A 532 -10.28 -6.27 24.40
CA TYR A 532 -9.94 -7.69 24.38
C TYR A 532 -8.89 -7.96 25.46
N ASN A 533 -9.07 -9.01 26.26
CA ASN A 533 -8.24 -9.34 27.43
C ASN A 533 -7.85 -8.10 28.27
N ASN A 534 -8.88 -7.37 28.72
CA ASN A 534 -8.81 -6.09 29.44
C ASN A 534 -8.11 -4.91 28.72
N THR A 535 -7.46 -5.12 27.58
CA THR A 535 -6.78 -4.09 26.79
C THR A 535 -7.76 -3.34 25.90
N VAL A 536 -7.74 -2.00 25.95
CA VAL A 536 -8.52 -1.13 25.04
C VAL A 536 -7.93 -1.21 23.64
N LEU A 537 -8.78 -1.41 22.62
CA LEU A 537 -8.31 -1.47 21.24
C LEU A 537 -8.05 -0.06 20.70
N PRO A 538 -7.12 0.11 19.74
CA PRO A 538 -7.05 1.36 18.99
C PRO A 538 -8.23 1.49 18.01
N TYR A 539 -8.54 2.73 17.62
CA TYR A 539 -9.28 3.03 16.39
C TYR A 539 -8.35 3.71 15.38
N ILE A 540 -7.77 4.87 15.73
CA ILE A 540 -6.80 5.60 14.88
C ILE A 540 -5.67 6.21 15.73
N LYS A 541 -4.48 6.40 15.13
CA LYS A 541 -3.34 7.13 15.73
C LYS A 541 -2.81 8.15 14.72
N PHE A 542 -2.64 9.39 15.14
CA PHE A 542 -2.12 10.48 14.30
C PHE A 542 -0.65 10.77 14.60
N PRO A 543 0.16 11.19 13.59
CA PRO A 543 1.57 11.44 13.78
C PRO A 543 1.80 12.76 14.53
N ARG A 544 2.89 12.85 15.29
CA ARG A 544 3.27 14.08 16.01
C ARG A 544 3.61 15.20 15.02
N GLN A 545 3.04 16.39 15.25
CA GLN A 545 3.20 17.60 14.43
C GLN A 545 2.93 17.34 12.93
N PRO A 546 1.71 16.92 12.54
CA PRO A 546 1.42 16.43 11.20
C PRO A 546 1.66 17.47 10.10
N ASN A 547 1.58 18.76 10.42
CA ASN A 547 1.64 19.86 9.44
C ASN A 547 3.03 20.54 9.38
N LEU A 548 4.05 19.98 10.02
CA LEU A 548 5.42 20.51 10.00
C LEU A 548 6.04 20.33 8.61
N LYS A 549 6.45 21.43 7.98
CA LYS A 549 7.09 21.51 6.66
C LYS A 549 8.53 22.00 6.81
#